data_AF-A0AAE0QSH5-F1
#
_entry.id   AF-A0AAE0QSH5-F1
#
_cell.length_a   1.000
_cell.length_b   1.000
_cell.length_c   1.000
_cell.angle_alpha   90.00
_cell.angle_beta   90.00
_cell.angle_gamma   90.00
#
_symmetry.space_group_name_H-M   'P 1'
#
loop_
_entity.id
_entity.type
_entity.pdbx_description
1 polymer ?
#
loop_
_entity_poly.entity_id
_entity_poly.type
_entity_poly.pdbx_seq_one_letter_code
_entity_poly.pdbx_strand_id
1 'polypeptide(L)'
;AWRVCNIYVSNSTTWLEVQSYCRQYHTDLTSVKSVTENNIVKGLVSGNLWIGLFRDSWKWMDKTNFSTISWMSGQPDNALKVENCGCIIKDQAADALCSDVKPFFCCSEITELKRTIRLKIRSSQDVKDAAVKAMVLKQIYQKLKDHGTAQNSTMKWVEQQDGEVFL
;
A
#
# COMPACT_ATOMS: atom_id res chain seq x y z
N ALA A 1 1.58 -2.95 -12.79
CA ALA A 1 2.02 -3.05 -11.39
C ALA A 1 0.92 -2.45 -10.52
N TRP A 2 0.63 -3.05 -9.38
CA TRP A 2 -0.35 -2.51 -8.44
C TRP A 2 0.39 -1.71 -7.38
N ARG A 3 -0.03 -0.48 -7.12
CA ARG A 3 0.54 0.35 -6.07
C ARG A 3 -0.23 0.14 -4.77
N VAL A 4 0.48 -0.05 -3.66
CA VAL A 4 -0.09 -0.16 -2.32
C VAL A 4 0.53 0.89 -1.41
N CYS A 5 -0.29 1.75 -0.81
CA CYS A 5 0.13 2.95 -0.08
C CYS A 5 -0.36 3.01 1.39
N ASN A 6 -0.69 1.84 1.97
CA ASN A 6 -1.22 1.71 3.33
C ASN A 6 -0.26 0.98 4.28
N ILE A 7 1.04 0.95 3.97
CA ILE A 7 2.06 0.34 4.84
C ILE A 7 2.37 1.30 5.97
N TYR A 8 1.72 1.11 7.13
CA TYR A 8 1.92 1.95 8.30
C TYR A 8 3.26 1.67 8.97
N VAL A 9 4.00 2.73 9.29
CA VAL A 9 5.19 2.65 10.14
C VAL A 9 4.93 3.48 11.39
N SER A 10 4.86 2.82 12.53
CA SER A 10 4.51 3.47 13.82
C SER A 10 5.62 4.36 14.37
N ASN A 11 6.85 4.20 13.89
CA ASN A 11 7.95 5.07 14.29
C ASN A 11 7.71 6.48 13.76
N SER A 12 7.70 7.47 14.64
CA SER A 12 7.54 8.87 14.25
C SER A 12 8.92 9.50 14.12
N THR A 13 9.19 10.19 13.01
CA THR A 13 10.50 10.82 12.76
C THR A 13 10.34 12.02 11.81
N THR A 14 11.44 12.70 11.46
CA THR A 14 11.41 13.89 10.58
C THR A 14 11.07 13.51 9.14
N TRP A 15 10.55 14.46 8.35
CA TRP A 15 10.10 14.19 6.98
C TRP A 15 11.19 13.57 6.09
N LEU A 16 12.44 14.03 6.23
CA LEU A 16 13.56 13.53 5.44
C LEU A 16 13.93 12.08 5.80
N GLU A 17 13.94 11.75 7.09
CA GLU A 17 14.20 10.40 7.58
C GLU A 17 13.08 9.44 7.14
N VAL A 18 11.83 9.89 7.22
CA VAL A 18 10.67 9.16 6.71
C VAL A 18 10.82 8.85 5.21
N GLN A 19 11.17 9.85 4.40
CA GLN A 19 11.36 9.64 2.96
C GLN A 19 12.50 8.66 2.69
N SER A 20 13.62 8.79 3.40
CA SER A 20 14.76 7.89 3.29
C SER A 20 14.36 6.45 3.64
N TYR A 21 13.66 6.27 4.75
CA TYR A 21 13.15 4.96 5.18
C TYR A 21 12.25 4.33 4.12
N CYS A 22 11.26 5.06 3.61
CA CYS A 22 10.35 4.52 2.61
C CYS A 22 11.07 4.17 1.30
N ARG A 23 12.10 4.90 0.88
CA ARG A 23 12.88 4.53 -0.31
C ARG A 23 13.86 3.38 -0.08
N GLN A 24 14.28 3.17 1.16
CA GLN A 24 15.15 2.06 1.52
C GLN A 24 14.41 0.72 1.55
N TYR A 25 13.20 0.71 2.12
CA TYR A 25 12.44 -0.53 2.36
C TYR A 25 11.20 -0.71 1.45
N HIS A 26 10.79 0.36 0.77
CA HIS A 26 9.61 0.42 -0.08
C HIS A 26 9.92 1.24 -1.35
N THR A 27 8.91 1.76 -2.05
CA THR A 27 9.12 2.62 -3.22
C THR A 27 9.31 4.08 -2.83
N ASP A 28 8.38 4.68 -2.10
CA ASP A 28 8.50 6.06 -1.61
C ASP A 28 7.46 6.35 -0.49
N LEU A 29 7.52 7.54 0.10
CA LEU A 29 6.52 8.06 1.04
C LEU A 29 5.13 8.14 0.38
N THR A 30 4.08 7.89 1.15
CA THR A 30 2.70 7.94 0.65
C THR A 30 2.34 9.32 0.11
N SER A 31 1.98 9.34 -1.17
CA SER A 31 1.23 10.42 -1.79
C SER A 31 -0.25 10.04 -1.71
N VAL A 32 -1.06 10.75 -0.94
CA VAL A 32 -2.48 10.44 -0.86
C VAL A 32 -3.12 10.98 -2.16
N LYS A 33 -3.34 10.11 -3.14
CA LYS A 33 -3.80 10.46 -4.50
C LYS A 33 -5.29 10.25 -4.72
N SER A 34 -5.96 9.52 -3.81
CA SER A 34 -7.38 9.21 -3.94
C SER A 34 -8.11 9.30 -2.61
N VAL A 35 -9.43 9.52 -2.70
CA VAL A 35 -10.33 9.47 -1.53
C VAL A 35 -10.24 8.11 -0.83
N THR A 36 -10.04 7.01 -1.59
CA THR A 36 -9.86 5.66 -1.03
C THR A 36 -8.58 5.54 -0.22
N GLU A 37 -7.46 6.03 -0.74
CA GLU A 37 -6.20 6.08 0.01
C GLU A 37 -6.34 6.98 1.24
N ASN A 38 -7.02 8.12 1.11
CA ASN A 38 -7.29 9.02 2.23
C ASN A 38 -8.10 8.28 3.32
N ASN A 39 -9.17 7.57 2.96
CA ASN A 39 -10.00 6.84 3.92
C ASN A 39 -9.27 5.67 4.61
N ILE A 40 -8.35 4.99 3.92
CA ILE A 40 -7.51 3.96 4.54
C ILE A 40 -6.57 4.59 5.57
N VAL A 41 -5.93 5.69 5.19
CA VAL A 41 -5.04 6.45 6.05
C VAL A 41 -5.78 6.97 7.30
N LYS A 42 -7.03 7.46 7.13
CA LYS A 42 -7.93 7.88 8.22
C LYS A 42 -8.25 6.78 9.22
N GLY A 43 -8.55 5.58 8.73
CA GLY A 43 -8.94 4.45 9.58
C GLY A 43 -7.80 3.93 10.45
N LEU A 44 -6.56 4.25 10.10
CA LEU A 44 -5.36 3.69 10.72
C LEU A 44 -4.69 4.63 11.73
N VAL A 45 -4.90 5.96 11.64
CA VAL A 45 -4.24 6.94 12.52
C VAL A 45 -5.18 8.08 12.88
N SER A 46 -5.30 8.37 14.18
CA SER A 46 -6.13 9.45 14.73
C SER A 46 -5.41 10.82 14.77
N GLY A 47 -4.25 10.96 14.13
CA GLY A 47 -3.32 12.09 14.30
C GLY A 47 -2.68 12.56 13.00
N ASN A 48 -1.78 13.53 13.12
CA ASN A 48 -1.11 14.16 11.98
C ASN A 48 -0.09 13.21 11.36
N LEU A 49 0.02 13.18 10.04
CA LEU A 49 0.91 12.23 9.37
C LEU A 49 1.69 12.86 8.22
N TRP A 50 2.88 12.33 7.94
CA TRP A 50 3.68 12.78 6.81
C TRP A 50 3.19 12.24 5.46
N ILE A 51 3.13 13.13 4.46
CA ILE A 51 2.87 12.76 3.07
C ILE A 51 4.03 13.19 2.17
N GLY A 52 4.11 12.60 0.98
CA GLY A 52 5.13 12.87 -0.05
C GLY A 52 5.07 14.26 -0.69
N LEU A 53 4.62 15.29 0.03
CA LEU A 53 4.48 16.65 -0.42
C LEU A 53 5.62 17.51 0.14
N PHE A 54 6.36 18.19 -0.73
CA PHE A 54 7.50 19.03 -0.38
C PHE A 54 7.49 20.32 -1.19
N ARG A 55 7.90 21.44 -0.61
CA ARG A 55 7.98 22.74 -1.30
C ARG A 55 9.42 23.00 -1.74
N ASP A 56 9.62 23.20 -3.03
CA ASP A 56 10.88 23.74 -3.57
C ASP A 56 10.67 25.18 -4.01
N SER A 57 11.29 26.10 -3.28
CA SER A 57 11.54 27.52 -3.57
C SER A 57 10.30 28.41 -3.83
N TRP A 58 9.37 28.02 -4.69
CA TRP A 58 8.19 28.78 -5.08
C TRP A 58 6.96 27.92 -5.43
N LYS A 59 7.09 26.58 -5.44
CA LYS A 59 5.98 25.68 -5.71
C LYS A 59 6.07 24.41 -4.89
N TRP A 60 4.92 23.83 -4.60
CA TRP A 60 4.85 22.46 -4.09
C TRP A 60 5.37 21.53 -5.19
N MET A 61 6.52 20.91 -4.95
CA MET A 61 6.98 19.77 -5.71
C MET A 61 6.19 18.57 -5.23
N ASP A 62 5.20 18.29 -6.03
CA ASP A 62 4.46 17.07 -5.93
C ASP A 62 5.00 16.11 -6.98
N LYS A 63 5.55 14.98 -6.55
CA LYS A 63 5.93 13.90 -7.48
C LYS A 63 4.68 13.14 -8.00
N THR A 64 3.47 13.58 -7.64
CA THR A 64 2.29 12.73 -7.53
C THR A 64 0.93 13.47 -7.51
N ASN A 65 0.57 14.25 -8.53
CA ASN A 65 -0.74 14.96 -8.69
C ASN A 65 -1.70 14.97 -7.46
N PHE A 66 -1.51 15.93 -6.55
CA PHE A 66 -2.21 16.15 -5.28
C PHE A 66 -3.62 16.74 -5.48
N SER A 67 -4.28 16.44 -6.59
CA SER A 67 -5.48 17.14 -7.05
C SER A 67 -6.76 16.81 -6.27
N THR A 68 -6.74 15.82 -5.37
CA THR A 68 -7.95 15.28 -4.73
C THR A 68 -8.12 15.62 -3.25
N ILE A 69 -7.11 16.23 -2.61
CA ILE A 69 -7.17 16.60 -1.19
C ILE A 69 -7.25 18.11 -1.06
N SER A 70 -8.24 18.58 -0.30
CA SER A 70 -8.36 19.99 0.03
C SER A 70 -7.36 20.40 1.10
N TRP A 71 -6.84 21.61 0.98
CA TRP A 71 -6.09 22.25 2.04
C TRP A 71 -6.99 22.54 3.24
N MET A 72 -6.39 22.52 4.43
CA MET A 72 -7.02 23.04 5.64
C MET A 72 -7.27 24.54 5.47
N SER A 73 -8.32 25.06 6.12
CA SER A 73 -8.59 26.50 6.08
C SER A 73 -7.37 27.27 6.59
N GLY A 74 -6.90 28.25 5.79
CA GLY A 74 -5.70 29.02 6.09
C GLY A 74 -4.40 28.42 5.56
N GLN A 75 -4.42 27.19 5.04
CA GLN A 75 -3.23 26.49 4.55
C GLN A 75 -3.16 26.43 3.01
N PRO A 76 -1.96 26.32 2.41
CA PRO A 76 -0.65 26.41 3.06
C PRO A 76 -0.28 27.88 3.38
N ASP A 77 0.08 28.19 4.62
CA ASP A 77 0.46 29.54 5.06
C ASP A 77 1.98 29.78 5.04
N ASN A 78 2.77 28.70 5.01
CA ASN A 78 4.22 28.71 5.06
C ASN A 78 4.72 29.61 6.21
N ALA A 79 4.25 29.34 7.43
CA ALA A 79 4.56 30.15 8.60
C ALA A 79 6.08 30.32 8.75
N LEU A 80 6.50 31.58 9.01
CA LEU A 80 7.91 31.97 9.15
C LEU A 80 8.80 31.59 7.94
N LYS A 81 8.21 31.23 6.80
CA LYS A 81 8.88 30.76 5.58
C LYS A 81 9.73 29.49 5.74
N VAL A 82 9.36 28.62 6.69
CA VAL A 82 10.13 27.41 7.04
C VAL A 82 9.33 26.10 6.92
N GLU A 83 8.05 26.17 6.58
CA GLU A 83 7.16 25.00 6.49
C GLU A 83 7.15 24.42 5.07
N ASN A 84 8.22 23.68 4.77
CA ASN A 84 8.45 23.13 3.44
C ASN A 84 7.94 21.70 3.26
N CYS A 85 7.30 21.10 4.26
CA CYS A 85 6.86 19.71 4.23
C CYS A 85 5.34 19.62 4.43
N GLY A 86 4.66 18.76 3.68
CA GLY A 86 3.21 18.59 3.78
C GLY A 86 2.82 17.43 4.68
N CYS A 87 1.74 17.62 5.43
CA CYS A 87 1.12 16.61 6.28
C CYS A 87 -0.40 16.56 6.07
N ILE A 88 -1.03 15.50 6.56
CA ILE A 88 -2.49 15.40 6.66
C ILE A 88 -2.92 15.61 8.11
N ILE A 89 -3.88 16.51 8.31
CA ILE A 89 -4.52 16.80 9.59
C ILE A 89 -6.02 16.70 9.37
N LYS A 90 -6.69 15.76 10.06
CA LYS A 90 -8.16 15.56 9.95
C LYS A 90 -8.65 15.60 8.49
N ASP A 91 -7.96 14.86 7.61
CA ASP A 91 -8.29 14.64 6.20
C ASP A 91 -7.91 15.77 5.23
N GLN A 92 -7.37 16.87 5.76
CA GLN A 92 -6.98 18.03 4.98
C GLN A 92 -5.46 18.18 4.96
N ALA A 93 -4.96 18.75 3.87
CA ALA A 93 -3.55 19.05 3.73
C ALA A 93 -3.17 20.29 4.55
N ALA A 94 -2.01 20.25 5.19
CA ALA A 94 -1.36 21.40 5.81
C ALA A 94 0.14 21.33 5.53
N ASP A 95 0.80 22.48 5.42
CA ASP A 95 2.25 22.51 5.55
C ASP A 95 2.67 22.46 7.02
N ALA A 96 3.92 22.07 7.23
CA ALA A 96 4.53 21.86 8.52
C ALA A 96 6.05 21.99 8.42
N LEU A 97 6.66 22.23 9.58
CA LEU A 97 8.11 22.19 9.73
C LEU A 97 8.62 20.78 9.43
N CYS A 98 9.57 20.65 8.51
CA CYS A 98 10.14 19.35 8.15
C CYS A 98 10.82 18.61 9.33
N SER A 99 11.18 19.35 10.38
CA SER A 99 11.73 18.85 11.64
C SER A 99 10.68 18.28 12.60
N ASP A 100 9.39 18.45 12.30
CA ASP A 100 8.33 17.84 13.10
C ASP A 100 8.45 16.31 13.09
N VAL A 101 8.03 15.70 14.19
CA VAL A 101 8.05 14.26 14.35
C VAL A 101 6.63 13.74 14.19
N LYS A 102 6.38 12.97 13.11
CA LYS A 102 5.05 12.42 12.80
C LYS A 102 5.16 10.99 12.27
N PRO A 103 4.14 10.15 12.48
CA PRO A 103 4.04 8.84 11.85
C PRO A 103 3.81 8.99 10.34
N PHE A 104 3.97 7.89 9.61
CA PHE A 104 3.92 7.90 8.15
C PHE A 104 3.46 6.59 7.54
N PHE A 105 3.06 6.66 6.26
CA PHE A 105 2.81 5.50 5.42
C PHE A 105 3.81 5.46 4.27
N CYS A 106 4.25 4.26 3.90
CA CYS A 106 5.00 4.06 2.67
C CYS A 106 4.12 3.49 1.55
N CYS A 107 4.49 3.81 0.32
CA CYS A 107 4.01 3.16 -0.88
C CYS A 107 5.02 2.14 -1.39
N SER A 108 4.51 0.98 -1.82
CA SER A 108 5.27 -0.02 -2.59
C SER A 108 4.57 -0.30 -3.91
N GLU A 109 5.34 -0.36 -4.98
CA GLU A 109 4.92 -0.97 -6.23
C GLU A 109 4.99 -2.49 -6.08
N ILE A 110 3.83 -3.13 -6.04
CA ILE A 110 3.72 -4.59 -6.02
C ILE A 110 3.92 -5.09 -7.45
N THR A 111 5.08 -5.68 -7.67
CA THR A 111 5.43 -6.40 -8.89
C THR A 111 4.84 -7.81 -8.91
N GLU A 112 4.66 -8.43 -7.73
CA GLU A 112 4.05 -9.76 -7.56
C GLU A 112 3.01 -9.77 -6.43
N LEU A 113 1.75 -10.05 -6.77
CA LEU A 113 0.71 -10.26 -5.77
C LEU A 113 0.61 -11.74 -5.43
N LYS A 114 1.07 -12.12 -4.22
CA LYS A 114 0.85 -13.47 -3.69
C LYS A 114 -0.45 -13.49 -2.90
N ARG A 115 -1.42 -14.29 -3.36
CA ARG A 115 -2.64 -14.58 -2.62
C ARG A 115 -2.68 -16.08 -2.35
N THR A 116 -3.11 -16.44 -1.16
CA THR A 116 -3.29 -17.83 -0.76
C THR A 116 -4.78 -18.13 -0.71
N ILE A 117 -5.23 -19.06 -1.54
CA ILE A 117 -6.61 -19.53 -1.57
C ILE A 117 -6.67 -20.85 -0.80
N ARG A 118 -7.44 -20.85 0.29
CA ARG A 118 -7.71 -22.05 1.09
C ARG A 118 -8.86 -22.81 0.43
N LEU A 119 -8.63 -24.05 0.01
CA LEU A 119 -9.67 -24.85 -0.63
C LEU A 119 -9.80 -26.21 0.05
N LYS A 120 -11.05 -26.58 0.35
CA LYS A 120 -11.36 -27.93 0.81
C LYS A 120 -11.71 -28.78 -0.40
N ILE A 121 -10.82 -29.70 -0.76
CA ILE A 121 -10.99 -30.59 -1.90
C ILE A 121 -11.62 -31.90 -1.40
N ARG A 122 -12.66 -32.36 -2.08
CA ARG A 122 -13.22 -33.71 -1.90
C ARG A 122 -12.98 -34.50 -3.18
N SER A 123 -12.29 -35.63 -3.05
CA SER A 123 -11.94 -36.51 -4.15
C SER A 123 -12.12 -37.95 -3.72
N SER A 124 -12.49 -38.83 -4.66
CA SER A 124 -12.43 -40.28 -4.46
C SER A 124 -11.00 -40.84 -4.60
N GLN A 125 -10.08 -40.04 -5.14
CA GLN A 125 -8.66 -40.38 -5.31
C GLN A 125 -7.80 -39.65 -4.27
N ASP A 126 -6.59 -40.17 -4.03
CA ASP A 126 -5.63 -39.55 -3.11
C ASP A 126 -5.17 -38.18 -3.65
N VAL A 127 -5.50 -37.12 -2.91
CA VAL A 127 -5.16 -35.73 -3.26
C VAL A 127 -3.66 -35.46 -3.08
N LYS A 128 -2.92 -36.36 -2.42
CA LYS A 128 -1.46 -36.28 -2.30
C LYS A 128 -0.74 -36.79 -3.55
N ASP A 129 -1.41 -37.56 -4.40
CA ASP A 129 -0.86 -38.06 -5.66
C ASP A 129 -0.52 -36.91 -6.63
N ALA A 130 0.63 -37.01 -7.28
CA ALA A 130 1.16 -35.95 -8.14
C ALA A 130 0.29 -35.71 -9.39
N ALA A 131 -0.29 -36.77 -9.97
CA ALA A 131 -1.19 -36.63 -11.12
C ALA A 131 -2.52 -36.00 -10.69
N VAL A 132 -3.05 -36.38 -9.52
CA VAL A 132 -4.25 -35.75 -8.95
C VAL A 132 -4.02 -34.26 -8.68
N LYS A 133 -2.89 -33.89 -8.06
CA LYS A 133 -2.51 -32.48 -7.86
C LYS A 133 -2.45 -31.68 -9.15
N ALA A 134 -1.81 -32.23 -10.18
CA ALA A 134 -1.69 -31.58 -11.48
C ALA A 134 -3.08 -31.36 -12.13
N MET A 135 -3.96 -32.35 -12.06
CA MET A 135 -5.34 -32.23 -12.57
C MET A 135 -6.13 -31.16 -11.80
N VAL A 136 -6.06 -31.16 -10.47
CA VAL A 136 -6.76 -30.18 -9.63
C VAL A 136 -6.27 -28.76 -9.90
N LEU A 137 -4.95 -28.55 -9.96
CA LEU A 137 -4.36 -27.25 -10.31
C LEU A 137 -4.85 -26.75 -11.67
N LYS A 138 -4.86 -27.62 -12.68
CA LYS A 138 -5.35 -27.29 -14.03
C LYS A 138 -6.82 -26.87 -14.01
N GLN A 139 -7.66 -27.61 -13.28
CA GLN A 139 -9.09 -27.31 -13.19
C GLN A 139 -9.37 -25.97 -12.50
N ILE A 140 -8.64 -25.67 -11.43
CA ILE A 140 -8.82 -24.42 -10.68
C ILE A 140 -8.32 -23.24 -11.50
N TYR A 141 -7.18 -23.40 -12.17
CA TYR A 141 -6.66 -22.38 -13.06
C TYR A 141 -7.65 -22.04 -14.18
N GLN A 142 -8.32 -23.04 -14.76
CA GLN A 142 -9.35 -22.81 -15.78
C GLN A 142 -10.54 -22.02 -15.21
N LYS A 143 -11.06 -22.40 -14.04
CA LYS A 143 -12.15 -21.66 -13.39
C LYS A 143 -11.77 -20.21 -13.10
N LEU A 144 -10.55 -19.97 -12.62
CA LEU A 144 -10.06 -18.62 -12.37
C LEU A 144 -9.92 -17.79 -13.65
N LYS A 145 -9.57 -18.43 -14.79
CA LYS A 145 -9.57 -17.78 -16.10
C LYS A 145 -10.98 -17.41 -16.54
N ASP A 146 -11.93 -18.32 -16.42
CA ASP A 146 -13.32 -18.11 -16.83
C ASP A 146 -13.97 -16.96 -16.05
N HIS A 147 -13.55 -16.73 -14.81
CA HIS A 147 -13.98 -15.61 -13.97
C HIS A 147 -13.12 -14.34 -14.09
N GLY A 148 -12.15 -14.29 -15.01
CA GLY A 148 -11.33 -13.09 -15.29
C GLY A 148 -10.23 -12.79 -14.27
N THR A 149 -9.94 -13.71 -13.34
CA THR A 149 -9.02 -13.48 -12.21
C THR A 149 -7.58 -13.93 -12.50
N ALA A 150 -7.34 -14.77 -13.51
CA ALA A 150 -6.07 -15.47 -13.72
C ALA A 150 -5.11 -14.88 -14.78
N GLN A 151 -5.32 -13.65 -15.27
CA GLN A 151 -4.34 -13.05 -16.19
C GLN A 151 -2.97 -12.93 -15.51
N ASN A 152 -1.93 -13.47 -16.15
CA ASN A 152 -0.53 -13.46 -15.68
C ASN A 152 -0.33 -14.03 -14.26
N SER A 153 -1.13 -15.02 -13.86
CA SER A 153 -1.03 -15.66 -12.53
C SER A 153 -0.30 -16.99 -12.58
N THR A 154 0.55 -17.27 -11.59
CA THR A 154 1.17 -18.58 -11.35
C THR A 154 0.58 -19.18 -10.08
N MET A 155 0.10 -20.42 -10.14
CA MET A 155 -0.41 -21.16 -8.98
C MET A 155 0.62 -22.17 -8.49
N LYS A 156 0.75 -22.30 -7.17
CA LYS A 156 1.64 -23.29 -6.54
C LYS A 156 0.87 -24.03 -5.46
N TRP A 157 1.02 -25.35 -5.44
CA TRP A 157 0.44 -26.18 -4.39
C TRP A 157 1.25 -26.02 -3.09
N VAL A 158 0.57 -25.72 -1.98
CA VAL A 158 1.16 -25.61 -0.65
C VAL A 158 0.43 -26.57 0.29
N GLU A 159 1.19 -27.44 0.95
CA GLU A 159 0.68 -28.42 1.92
C GLU A 159 0.99 -27.97 3.34
N GLN A 160 0.02 -28.11 4.26
CA GLN A 160 0.26 -28.03 5.69
C GLN A 160 0.42 -29.41 6.33
N GLN A 161 1.03 -29.44 7.52
CA GLN A 161 1.31 -30.67 8.28
C GLN A 161 0.04 -31.46 8.68
N ASP A 162 -1.13 -30.81 8.68
CA ASP A 162 -2.44 -31.39 8.95
C ASP A 162 -3.17 -31.93 7.71
N GLY A 163 -2.58 -31.77 6.52
CA GLY A 163 -3.16 -32.22 5.25
C GLY A 163 -4.13 -31.23 4.59
N GLU A 164 -4.29 -30.00 5.12
CA GLU A 164 -4.98 -28.94 4.39
C GLU A 164 -4.14 -28.40 3.22
N VAL A 165 -4.83 -28.05 2.13
CA VAL A 165 -4.23 -27.60 0.87
C VAL A 165 -4.51 -26.12 0.63
N PHE A 166 -3.45 -25.39 0.29
CA PHE A 166 -3.51 -23.99 -0.10
C PHE A 166 -2.93 -23.79 -1.50
N LEU A 167 -3.53 -22.89 -2.28
CA LEU A 167 -3.13 -22.56 -3.64
C LEU A 167 -2.71 -21.10 -3.81
#